data_AF-A0A858U8H1-F1
#
_entry.id   AF-A0A858U8H1-F1
#
_cell.length_a   1.000
_cell.length_b   1.000
_cell.length_c   1.000
_cell.angle_alpha   90.00
_cell.angle_beta   90.00
_cell.angle_gamma   90.00
#
_symmetry.space_group_name_H-M   'P 1'
#
loop_
_entity.id
_entity.type
_entity.pdbx_description
1 polymer ?
#
loop_
_entity_poly.entity_id
_entity_poly.type
_entity_poly.pdbx_seq_one_letter_code
_entity_poly.pdbx_strand_id
1 'polypeptide(L)' 'MLTTLIVIIAIVSIFIIILSFLMSPDSNGFSGALVGSGDLDLFKVSKERGFKKFLKWAMMISGFALLFIAILLRVLLP' A
#
# COMPACT_ATOMS: atom_id res chain seq x y z
N MET A 1 15.45 23.93 9.69
CA MET A 1 15.91 22.79 8.87
C MET A 1 15.18 21.49 9.22
N LEU A 2 15.24 21.01 10.47
CA LEU A 2 14.54 19.77 10.89
C LEU A 2 13.01 19.85 10.75
N THR A 3 12.41 20.99 11.09
CA THR A 3 10.96 21.23 10.94
C THR A 3 10.49 21.09 9.49
N THR A 4 11.24 21.64 8.54
CA THR A 4 10.94 21.52 7.11
C THR A 4 10.97 20.06 6.66
N LEU A 5 11.95 19.28 7.12
CA LEU A 5 12.05 17.85 6.82
C LEU A 5 10.85 17.07 7.38
N ILE A 6 10.45 17.35 8.63
CA ILE A 6 9.29 16.72 9.27
C ILE A 6 8.01 17.01 8.47
N VAL A 7 7.82 18.25 8.03
CA VAL A 7 6.66 18.64 7.22
C VAL A 7 6.63 17.85 5.89
N ILE A 8 7.77 17.70 5.21
CA ILE A 8 7.85 16.93 3.97
C ILE A 8 7.48 15.46 4.21
N ILE A 9 8.04 14.83 5.26
CA ILE A 9 7.77 13.42 5.58
C ILE A 9 6.30 13.23 5.98
N ALA A 10 5.70 14.18 6.71
CA ALA A 10 4.29 14.13 7.07
C ALA A 10 3.38 14.16 5.83
N ILE A 11 3.68 15.03 4.85
CA ILE A 11 2.93 15.09 3.58
C ILE A 11 3.05 13.78 2.80
N VAL A 12 4.26 13.22 2.71
CA VAL A 12 4.50 11.92 2.05
C VAL A 12 3.73 10.79 2.76
N SER A 13 3.68 10.83 4.09
CA SER A 13 2.95 9.84 4.89
C SER A 13 1.44 9.92 4.64
N ILE A 14 0.86 11.11 4.57
CA ILE A 14 -0.56 11.30 4.22
C ILE A 14 -0.86 10.73 2.84
N PHE A 15 0.03 10.96 1.87
CA PHE A 15 -0.13 10.40 0.52
C PHE A 15 -0.11 8.86 0.53
N ILE A 16 0.80 8.24 1.29
CA ILE A 16 0.86 6.78 1.44
C ILE A 16 -0.40 6.24 2.13
N ILE A 17 -0.93 6.94 3.13
CA ILE A 17 -2.20 6.56 3.77
C ILE A 17 -3.33 6.53 2.74
N ILE A 18 -3.43 7.55 1.88
CA ILE A 18 -4.42 7.57 0.79
C ILE A 18 -4.23 6.37 -0.14
N LEU A 19 -3.00 6.10 -0.60
CA LEU A 19 -2.70 4.92 -1.42
C LEU A 19 -3.11 3.60 -0.73
N SER A 20 -2.91 3.50 0.59
CA SER A 20 -3.28 2.30 1.36
C SER A 20 -4.79 2.06 1.37
N PHE A 21 -5.59 3.14 1.46
CA PHE A 21 -7.04 3.04 1.40
C PHE A 21 -7.53 2.61 0.02
N LEU A 22 -6.93 3.16 -1.05
CA LEU A 22 -7.24 2.75 -2.43
C LEU A 22 -6.89 1.28 -2.69
N MET A 23 -5.95 0.71 -1.93
CA MET A 23 -5.52 -0.69 -2.05
C MET A 23 -6.36 -1.67 -1.21
N SER A 24 -7.43 -1.21 -0.56
CA SER A 24 -8.24 -2.08 0.31
C SER A 24 -8.69 -3.35 -0.44
N PRO A 25 -8.54 -4.53 0.16
CA PRO A 25 -8.81 -5.81 -0.51
C PRO A 25 -10.29 -5.92 -0.89
N ASP A 26 -10.56 -6.47 -2.07
CA ASP A 26 -11.93 -6.76 -2.49
C ASP A 26 -12.50 -7.89 -1.61
N SER A 27 -13.70 -7.68 -1.06
CA SER A 27 -14.38 -8.64 -0.15
C SER A 27 -14.87 -9.92 -0.83
N ASN A 28 -14.81 -9.98 -2.17
CA ASN A 28 -15.37 -11.05 -2.99
C ASN A 28 -14.62 -12.39 -2.90
N GLY A 29 -13.41 -12.42 -2.34
CA GLY A 29 -12.65 -13.65 -2.15
C GLY A 29 -13.20 -14.49 -0.99
N PHE A 30 -12.85 -14.12 0.24
CA PHE A 30 -13.07 -14.97 1.42
C PHE A 30 -14.52 -14.99 1.94
N SER A 31 -15.16 -13.81 1.98
CA SER A 31 -16.52 -13.68 2.53
C SER A 31 -17.57 -14.38 1.65
N GLY A 32 -17.41 -14.32 0.33
CA GLY A 32 -18.28 -15.02 -0.62
C GLY A 32 -18.20 -16.55 -0.49
N ALA A 33 -17.00 -17.11 -0.32
CA ALA A 33 -16.83 -18.56 -0.19
C ALA A 33 -17.42 -19.12 1.10
N LEU A 34 -17.34 -18.38 2.19
CA LEU A 34 -17.94 -18.78 3.47
C LEU A 34 -19.46 -18.90 3.40
N VAL A 35 -20.12 -18.10 2.56
CA VAL A 35 -21.59 -18.08 2.39
C VAL A 35 -22.04 -18.98 1.23
N GLY A 36 -21.11 -19.67 0.55
CA GLY A 36 -21.43 -20.61 -0.53
C GLY A 36 -21.79 -19.94 -1.85
N SER A 37 -21.28 -18.73 -2.13
CA SER A 37 -21.48 -18.09 -3.43
C SER A 37 -20.79 -18.90 -4.54
N GLY A 38 -21.47 -19.14 -5.67
CA GLY A 38 -20.96 -19.98 -6.77
C GLY A 38 -19.91 -19.34 -7.68
N ASP A 39 -19.65 -18.04 -7.55
CA ASP A 39 -18.66 -17.29 -8.35
C ASP A 39 -17.51 -16.84 -7.45
N LEU A 40 -16.55 -17.73 -7.25
CA LEU A 40 -15.46 -17.53 -6.30
C LEU A 40 -14.16 -17.22 -7.04
N ASP A 41 -13.74 -15.97 -6.95
CA ASP A 41 -12.41 -15.54 -7.38
C ASP A 41 -11.28 -16.15 -6.52
N LEU A 42 -11.61 -16.82 -5.40
CA LEU A 42 -10.67 -17.51 -4.50
C LEU A 42 -9.84 -18.61 -5.18
N PHE A 43 -10.43 -19.33 -6.13
CA PHE A 43 -9.74 -20.37 -6.91
C PHE A 43 -9.53 -19.95 -8.36
N LYS A 44 -10.03 -18.78 -8.75
CA LYS A 44 -9.79 -18.21 -10.06
C LYS A 44 -8.39 -17.62 -10.06
N VAL A 45 -7.49 -18.20 -10.85
CA VAL A 45 -6.17 -17.64 -11.09
C VAL A 45 -6.31 -16.39 -11.96
N SER A 46 -6.72 -15.28 -11.34
CA SER A 46 -6.84 -13.99 -11.99
C SER A 46 -5.52 -13.23 -11.79
N LYS A 47 -4.75 -13.06 -12.88
CA LYS A 47 -3.60 -12.17 -12.84
C LYS A 47 -4.10 -10.74 -12.61
N GLU A 48 -3.62 -10.10 -11.56
CA GLU A 48 -3.85 -8.66 -11.33
C GLU A 48 -3.42 -7.86 -12.57
N ARG A 49 -4.32 -7.02 -13.09
CA ARG A 49 -4.11 -6.23 -14.32
C ARG A 49 -4.53 -4.77 -14.11
N GLY A 50 -4.00 -3.89 -14.96
CA GLY A 50 -4.35 -2.47 -14.99
C GLY A 50 -3.97 -1.72 -13.71
N PHE A 51 -4.87 -0.85 -13.26
CA PHE A 51 -4.62 0.07 -12.14
C PHE A 51 -4.37 -0.66 -10.81
N LYS A 52 -5.04 -1.80 -10.55
CA LYS A 52 -4.82 -2.58 -9.32
C LYS A 52 -3.38 -3.08 -9.18
N LYS A 53 -2.78 -3.53 -10.29
CA LYS A 53 -1.36 -3.96 -10.29
C LYS A 53 -0.44 -2.78 -10.04
N PHE A 54 -0.70 -1.63 -10.68
CA PHE A 54 0.08 -0.41 -10.45
C PHE A 54 0.01 0.02 -8.98
N LEU A 55 -1.20 0.08 -8.42
CA LEU A 55 -1.42 0.51 -7.04
C LEU A 55 -0.72 -0.40 -6.02
N LYS A 56 -0.75 -1.71 -6.27
CA LYS A 56 -0.01 -2.70 -5.45
C LYS A 56 1.48 -2.43 -5.42
N TRP A 57 2.10 -2.26 -6.58
CA TRP A 57 3.54 -1.96 -6.65
C TRP A 57 3.85 -0.57 -6.10
N ALA A 58 3.00 0.42 -6.34
CA ALA A 58 3.16 1.76 -5.79
C ALA A 58 3.13 1.76 -4.25
N MET A 59 2.19 1.04 -3.63
CA MET A 59 2.11 0.90 -2.17
C MET A 59 3.30 0.14 -1.59
N MET A 60 3.70 -0.97 -2.25
CA MET A 60 4.87 -1.75 -1.82
C MET A 60 6.14 -0.88 -1.85
N ILE A 61 6.41 -0.22 -2.98
CA ILE A 61 7.61 0.58 -3.18
C ILE A 61 7.60 1.80 -2.25
N SER A 62 6.46 2.49 -2.09
CA SER A 62 6.39 3.68 -1.24
C SER A 62 6.60 3.34 0.24
N GLY A 63 6.05 2.22 0.72
CA GLY A 63 6.29 1.73 2.07
C GLY A 63 7.76 1.40 2.34
N PHE A 64 8.40 0.64 1.43
CA PHE A 64 9.83 0.33 1.55
C PHE A 64 10.72 1.57 1.43
N ALA A 65 10.40 2.49 0.52
CA ALA A 65 11.13 3.74 0.35
C ALA A 65 11.07 4.59 1.62
N LEU A 66 9.90 4.69 2.27
CA LEU A 66 9.76 5.42 3.52
C LEU A 66 10.62 4.81 4.64
N LEU A 67 10.63 3.47 4.77
CA LEU A 67 11.50 2.79 5.74
C LEU A 67 12.98 3.06 5.48
N PHE A 68 13.41 3.00 4.22
CA PHE A 68 14.80 3.29 3.86
C PHE A 68 15.18 4.73 4.17
N ILE A 69 14.32 5.69 3.82
CA ILE A 69 14.53 7.11 4.12
C ILE A 69 14.59 7.34 5.62
N ALA A 70 13.70 6.70 6.40
CA ALA A 70 13.70 6.83 7.86
C ALA A 70 15.01 6.36 8.49
N ILE A 71 15.55 5.22 8.03
CA ILE A 71 16.84 4.69 8.50
C ILE A 71 17.98 5.63 8.07
N LEU A 72 18.00 6.08 6.82
CA LEU A 72 19.04 7.00 6.33
C LEU A 72 19.05 8.31 7.11
N LEU A 73 17.88 8.86 7.41
CA LEU A 73 17.75 10.06 8.23
C LEU A 73 18.27 9.82 9.64
N ARG A 74 17.99 8.67 10.25
CA ARG A 74 18.51 8.33 11.58
C ARG A 74 20.03 8.22 11.62
N VAL A 75 20.65 7.74 10.54
CA VAL A 75 22.10 7.60 10.44
C VAL A 75 22.80 8.93 10.13
N LEU A 76 22.25 9.75 9.22
CA LEU A 76 22.83 11.05 8.86
C LEU A 76 22.55 12.16 9.87
N LEU A 77 21.41 12.13 10.54
CA LEU A 77 20.96 13.11 11.53
C LEU A 77 20.70 12.37 12.85
N PRO A 78 21.76 12.12 13.65
CA PRO A 78 21.64 11.40 14.93
C PRO A 78 20.80 12.16 15.96
#